data_AF-A0A7G2JX85-F1
#
_entry.id   AF-A0A7G2JX85-F1
#
_cell.length_a   1.000
_cell.length_b   1.000
_cell.length_c   1.000
_cell.angle_alpha   90.00
_cell.angle_beta   90.00
_cell.angle_gamma   90.00
#
_symmetry.space_group_name_H-M   'P 1'
#
loop_
_entity.id
_entity.type
_entity.pdbx_description
1 polymer ?
#
loop_
_entity_poly.entity_id
_entity_poly.type
_entity_poly.pdbx_seq_one_letter_code
_entity_poly.pdbx_strand_id
1 'polypeptide(L)'
;MPSAQGYCDSKGLYSARKAIVQYYQSKGILGATVNDVYIGNGVSELITMAMQALLNDGDEVLVPMPDYPLWTAAVTLSGGKAVHYLCDEDANWFPAIDDIKAKVNAKTKAIVIINPNNPTGAVYSKELLQEIVEIARQN
;
A
#
# COMPACT_ATOMS: atom_id res chain seq x y z
N MET A 1 -27.09 0.19 -22.01
CA MET A 1 -25.83 -0.51 -22.34
C MET A 1 -26.03 -2.01 -22.14
N PRO A 2 -26.26 -2.80 -23.20
CA PRO A 2 -26.55 -4.24 -23.10
C PRO A 2 -25.30 -5.15 -23.16
N SER A 3 -24.09 -4.63 -22.92
CA SER A 3 -22.84 -5.39 -23.04
C SER A 3 -22.01 -5.47 -21.74
N ALA A 4 -22.58 -5.10 -20.59
CA ALA A 4 -21.85 -5.00 -19.31
C ALA A 4 -22.70 -5.42 -18.07
N GLN A 5 -23.83 -6.09 -18.29
CA GLN A 5 -24.76 -6.53 -17.25
C GLN A 5 -24.44 -7.91 -16.67
N GLY A 6 -23.63 -8.71 -17.38
CA GLY A 6 -23.20 -10.03 -16.93
C GLY A 6 -21.93 -9.98 -16.08
N TYR A 7 -21.63 -11.08 -15.39
CA TYR A 7 -20.37 -11.22 -14.68
C TYR A 7 -19.18 -11.10 -15.65
N CYS A 8 -18.12 -10.43 -15.18
CA CYS A 8 -16.82 -10.44 -15.83
C CYS A 8 -15.86 -11.40 -15.10
N ASP A 9 -14.63 -11.51 -15.59
CA ASP A 9 -13.56 -12.22 -14.89
C ASP A 9 -13.36 -11.63 -13.48
N SER A 10 -13.03 -12.46 -12.50
CA SER A 10 -12.92 -12.04 -11.09
C SER A 10 -11.84 -10.97 -10.85
N LYS A 11 -10.84 -10.87 -11.73
CA LYS A 11 -9.82 -9.80 -11.68
C LYS A 11 -10.25 -8.52 -12.40
N GLY A 12 -11.37 -8.57 -13.12
CA GLY A 12 -11.90 -7.49 -13.94
C GLY A 12 -11.70 -7.69 -15.44
N LEU A 13 -12.29 -6.80 -16.23
CA LEU A 13 -12.23 -6.83 -17.70
C LEU A 13 -10.79 -6.80 -18.22
N TYR A 14 -10.48 -7.65 -19.20
CA TYR A 14 -9.14 -7.73 -19.81
C TYR A 14 -8.67 -6.37 -20.35
N SER A 15 -9.53 -5.66 -21.09
CA SER A 15 -9.19 -4.35 -21.67
C SER A 15 -8.85 -3.32 -20.60
N ALA A 16 -9.60 -3.29 -19.50
CA ALA A 16 -9.33 -2.39 -18.37
C ALA A 16 -8.00 -2.73 -17.69
N ARG A 17 -7.75 -4.02 -17.40
CA ARG A 17 -6.46 -4.48 -16.83
C ARG A 17 -5.29 -4.18 -17.75
N LYS A 18 -5.46 -4.35 -19.07
CA LYS A 18 -4.41 -4.05 -20.05
C LYS A 18 -4.05 -2.57 -20.08
N ALA A 19 -5.04 -1.68 -19.98
CA ALA A 19 -4.82 -0.24 -19.89
C ALA A 19 -4.03 0.14 -18.63
N ILE A 20 -4.36 -0.47 -17.47
CA ILE A 20 -3.61 -0.27 -16.21
C ILE A 20 -2.16 -0.74 -16.36
N VAL A 21 -1.94 -1.93 -16.92
CA VAL A 21 -0.57 -2.44 -17.18
C VAL A 21 0.21 -1.48 -18.06
N GLN A 22 -0.35 -1.03 -19.18
CA GLN A 22 0.33 -0.11 -20.10
C GLN A 22 0.67 1.22 -19.43
N TYR A 23 -0.23 1.74 -18.59
CA TYR A 23 0.03 2.95 -17.80
C TYR A 23 1.25 2.76 -16.89
N TYR A 24 1.32 1.68 -16.11
CA TYR A 24 2.46 1.44 -15.21
C TYR A 24 3.75 1.03 -15.93
N GLN A 25 3.67 0.38 -17.09
CA GLN A 25 4.82 0.13 -17.96
C GLN A 25 5.42 1.45 -18.46
N SER A 26 4.59 2.44 -18.81
CA SER A 26 5.06 3.79 -19.17
C SER A 26 5.74 4.53 -18.02
N LYS A 27 5.50 4.11 -16.77
CA LYS A 27 6.13 4.60 -15.55
C LYS A 27 7.36 3.78 -15.14
N GLY A 28 7.77 2.80 -15.95
CA GLY A 28 8.98 1.99 -15.74
C GLY A 28 8.75 0.60 -15.13
N ILE A 29 7.50 0.20 -14.82
CA ILE A 29 7.18 -1.15 -14.32
C ILE A 29 7.00 -2.11 -15.50
N LEU A 30 8.10 -2.41 -16.20
CA LEU A 30 8.06 -3.13 -17.48
C LEU A 30 7.56 -4.58 -17.36
N GLY A 31 7.80 -5.22 -16.22
CA GLY A 31 7.45 -6.62 -15.96
C GLY A 31 5.98 -6.89 -15.64
N ALA A 32 5.16 -5.86 -15.44
CA ALA A 32 3.75 -6.04 -15.08
C ALA A 32 2.94 -6.71 -16.20
N THR A 33 2.09 -7.66 -15.83
CA THR A 33 1.16 -8.37 -16.72
C THR A 33 -0.28 -8.18 -16.28
N VAL A 34 -1.25 -8.54 -17.13
CA VAL A 34 -2.68 -8.46 -16.78
C VAL A 34 -3.09 -9.42 -15.65
N ASN A 35 -2.23 -10.38 -15.31
CA ASN A 35 -2.47 -11.30 -14.20
C ASN A 35 -2.10 -10.70 -12.84
N ASP A 36 -1.29 -9.64 -12.85
CA ASP A 36 -0.82 -8.91 -11.66
C ASP A 36 -1.79 -7.78 -11.26
N VAL A 37 -2.81 -7.50 -12.09
CA VAL A 37 -3.79 -6.45 -11.86
C VAL A 37 -5.11 -7.03 -11.41
N TYR A 38 -5.60 -6.52 -10.28
CA TYR A 38 -6.92 -6.80 -9.72
C TYR A 38 -7.72 -5.50 -9.69
N ILE A 39 -8.95 -5.53 -10.23
CA ILE A 39 -9.90 -4.42 -10.18
C ILE A 39 -10.98 -4.78 -9.17
N GLY A 40 -11.18 -3.92 -8.18
CA GLY A 40 -12.21 -4.07 -7.14
C GLY A 40 -13.18 -2.90 -7.10
N ASN A 41 -14.13 -2.98 -6.16
CA ASN A 41 -15.13 -1.98 -5.81
C ASN A 41 -14.49 -0.82 -5.02
N GLY A 42 -13.55 -0.13 -5.68
CA GLY A 42 -12.72 0.90 -5.06
C GLY A 42 -11.53 0.34 -4.30
N VAL A 43 -10.55 1.21 -4.04
CA VAL A 43 -9.29 0.82 -3.38
C VAL A 43 -9.52 0.32 -1.95
N SER A 44 -10.60 0.76 -1.29
CA SER A 44 -10.92 0.33 0.07
C SER A 44 -11.13 -1.18 0.21
N GLU A 45 -11.78 -1.80 -0.79
CA GLU A 45 -11.93 -3.26 -0.84
C GLU A 45 -10.56 -3.93 -1.04
N LEU A 46 -9.75 -3.42 -1.97
CA LEU A 46 -8.45 -4.00 -2.31
C LEU A 46 -7.42 -3.90 -1.17
N ILE A 47 -7.44 -2.82 -0.39
CA ILE A 47 -6.63 -2.68 0.83
C ILE A 47 -6.97 -3.82 1.81
N THR A 48 -8.26 -4.03 2.06
CA THR A 48 -8.73 -5.06 2.98
C THR A 48 -8.34 -6.45 2.49
N MET A 49 -8.56 -6.74 1.20
CA MET A 49 -8.16 -8.01 0.60
C MET A 49 -6.65 -8.26 0.68
N ALA A 50 -5.83 -7.23 0.43
CA ALA A 50 -4.37 -7.36 0.51
C ALA A 50 -3.89 -7.68 1.94
N MET A 51 -4.47 -7.04 2.96
CA MET A 51 -4.13 -7.33 4.36
C MET A 51 -4.59 -8.73 4.78
N GLN A 52 -5.82 -9.11 4.42
CA GLN A 52 -6.36 -10.45 4.74
C GLN A 52 -5.58 -11.58 4.06
N ALA A 53 -5.06 -11.35 2.86
CA ALA A 53 -4.26 -12.34 2.15
C ALA A 53 -2.81 -12.45 2.68
N LEU A 54 -2.30 -11.41 3.35
CA LEU A 54 -0.91 -11.30 3.76
C LEU A 54 -0.66 -11.71 5.22
N LEU A 55 -1.56 -11.33 6.13
CA LEU A 55 -1.31 -11.32 7.57
C LEU A 55 -1.82 -12.58 8.26
N ASN A 56 -1.07 -13.02 9.28
CA ASN A 56 -1.53 -13.93 10.32
C ASN A 56 -1.72 -13.19 11.64
N ASP A 57 -2.34 -13.87 12.61
CA ASP A 57 -2.52 -13.34 13.97
C ASP A 57 -1.19 -12.95 14.61
N GLY A 58 -1.07 -11.67 14.99
CA GLY A 58 0.10 -11.11 15.66
C GLY A 58 1.21 -10.62 14.74
N ASP A 59 1.06 -10.71 13.41
CA ASP A 59 1.93 -10.01 12.45
C ASP A 59 1.79 -8.48 12.64
N GLU A 60 2.87 -7.73 12.44
CA GLU A 60 2.89 -6.28 12.58
C GLU A 60 3.02 -5.59 11.22
N VAL A 61 2.25 -4.53 11.00
CA VAL A 61 2.37 -3.67 9.81
C VAL A 61 2.72 -2.26 10.24
N LEU A 62 3.79 -1.72 9.68
CA LEU A 62 4.16 -0.33 9.89
C LEU A 62 3.20 0.60 9.11
N VAL A 63 2.53 1.51 9.81
CA VAL A 63 1.52 2.43 9.23
C VAL A 63 1.91 3.88 9.57
N PRO A 64 1.81 4.86 8.67
CA PRO A 64 2.18 6.25 8.99
C PRO A 64 1.27 6.83 10.08
N MET A 65 1.73 7.86 10.80
CA MET A 65 0.91 8.69 11.68
C MET A 65 1.15 10.16 11.36
N PRO A 66 0.11 10.94 10.96
CA PRO A 66 -1.29 10.52 10.81
C PRO A 66 -1.51 9.57 9.61
N ASP A 67 -2.51 8.69 9.70
CA ASP A 67 -2.85 7.71 8.66
C ASP A 67 -4.13 8.08 7.88
N TYR A 68 -4.36 7.34 6.79
CA TYR A 68 -5.71 7.14 6.27
C TYR A 68 -6.35 5.99 7.06
N PRO A 69 -7.38 6.22 7.89
CA PRO A 69 -7.80 5.29 8.96
C PRO A 69 -8.14 3.87 8.53
N LEU A 70 -8.49 3.68 7.24
CA LEU A 70 -8.77 2.37 6.70
C LEU A 70 -7.57 1.42 6.80
N TRP A 71 -6.33 1.92 6.72
CA TRP A 71 -5.15 1.05 6.83
C TRP A 71 -5.04 0.42 8.21
N THR A 72 -5.16 1.22 9.27
CA THR A 72 -5.18 0.69 10.64
C THR A 72 -6.33 -0.29 10.85
N ALA A 73 -7.53 0.03 10.34
CA ALA A 73 -8.69 -0.85 10.42
C ALA A 73 -8.48 -2.18 9.68
N ALA A 74 -7.95 -2.16 8.46
CA ALA A 74 -7.72 -3.34 7.63
C ALA A 74 -6.64 -4.26 8.22
N VAL A 75 -5.56 -3.71 8.77
CA VAL A 75 -4.53 -4.49 9.48
C VAL A 75 -5.15 -5.20 10.68
N THR A 76 -5.88 -4.46 11.51
CA THR A 76 -6.52 -5.00 12.72
C THR A 76 -7.56 -6.07 12.39
N LEU A 77 -8.40 -5.83 11.37
CA LEU A 77 -9.41 -6.77 10.90
C LEU A 77 -8.80 -8.08 10.40
N SER A 78 -7.55 -8.05 9.94
CA SER A 78 -6.83 -9.20 9.40
C SER A 78 -5.99 -9.94 10.46
N GLY A 79 -6.21 -9.67 11.76
CA GLY A 79 -5.47 -10.31 12.87
C GLY A 79 -4.10 -9.69 13.17
N GLY A 80 -3.67 -8.72 12.36
CA GLY A 80 -2.42 -8.01 12.54
C GLY A 80 -2.51 -6.85 13.52
N LYS A 81 -1.35 -6.30 13.87
CA LYS A 81 -1.21 -5.09 14.69
C LYS A 81 -0.62 -3.96 13.84
N ALA A 82 -1.35 -2.85 13.73
CA ALA A 82 -0.82 -1.63 13.15
C ALA A 82 0.18 -1.00 14.12
N VAL A 83 1.44 -0.88 13.70
CA VAL A 83 2.51 -0.21 14.46
C VAL A 83 2.78 1.11 13.78
N HIS A 84 2.35 2.19 14.41
CA HIS A 84 2.41 3.51 13.79
C HIS A 84 3.82 4.10 13.82
N TYR A 85 4.38 4.45 12.67
CA TYR A 85 5.60 5.26 12.55
C TYR A 85 5.25 6.75 12.39
N LEU A 86 6.11 7.62 12.92
CA LEU A 86 5.87 9.06 12.94
C LEU A 86 6.15 9.69 11.58
N CYS A 87 5.28 10.61 11.17
CA CYS A 87 5.57 11.61 10.15
C CYS A 87 5.87 12.94 10.87
N ASP A 88 6.97 13.58 10.52
CA ASP A 88 7.47 14.78 11.20
C ASP A 88 6.86 16.05 10.58
N GLU A 89 5.98 16.72 11.34
CA GLU A 89 5.30 17.96 10.94
C GLU A 89 6.30 19.08 10.59
N ASP A 90 7.38 19.21 11.35
CA ASP A 90 8.41 20.23 11.14
C ASP A 90 9.27 19.93 9.89
N ALA A 91 9.24 18.69 9.41
CA ALA A 91 9.89 18.22 8.19
C ALA A 91 8.91 17.93 7.04
N ASN A 92 7.90 18.79 6.86
CA ASN A 92 6.88 18.69 5.80
C ASN A 92 6.05 17.40 5.85
N TRP A 93 5.81 16.86 7.04
CA TRP A 93 5.13 15.59 7.28
C TRP A 93 5.81 14.38 6.62
N PHE A 94 7.14 14.42 6.44
CA PHE A 94 7.87 13.29 5.91
C PHE A 94 7.98 12.17 6.98
N PRO A 95 7.85 10.89 6.58
CA PRO A 95 8.16 9.77 7.45
C PRO A 95 9.53 9.89 8.13
N ALA A 96 9.56 9.80 9.46
CA ALA A 96 10.79 9.83 10.24
C ALA A 96 11.53 8.48 10.11
N ILE A 97 12.60 8.47 9.32
CA ILE A 97 13.36 7.25 8.98
C ILE A 97 13.88 6.51 10.22
N ASP A 98 14.38 7.24 11.21
CA ASP A 98 14.93 6.63 12.42
C ASP A 98 13.83 5.98 13.29
N ASP A 99 12.63 6.56 13.32
CA ASP A 99 11.47 5.98 14.01
C ASP A 99 10.97 4.72 13.31
N ILE A 100 10.96 4.70 11.96
CA ILE A 100 10.68 3.49 11.19
C ILE A 100 11.67 2.38 11.59
N LYS A 101 12.98 2.64 11.51
CA LYS A 101 14.02 1.65 11.83
C LYS A 101 13.90 1.10 13.25
N ALA A 102 13.62 1.97 14.22
CA ALA A 102 13.47 1.58 15.62
C ALA A 102 12.25 0.67 15.89
N LYS A 103 11.24 0.70 15.02
CA LYS A 103 9.99 -0.07 15.17
C LYS A 103 9.99 -1.40 14.40
N VAL A 104 10.90 -1.59 13.45
CA VAL A 104 11.06 -2.87 12.75
C VAL A 104 11.53 -3.95 13.72
N ASN A 105 10.86 -5.10 13.70
CA ASN A 105 11.22 -6.28 14.48
C ASN A 105 10.83 -7.57 13.73
N ALA A 106 11.07 -8.73 14.34
CA ALA A 106 10.84 -10.04 13.73
C ALA A 106 9.36 -10.34 13.34
N LYS A 107 8.41 -9.57 13.87
CA LYS A 107 6.98 -9.67 13.51
C LYS A 107 6.57 -8.67 12.43
N THR A 108 7.42 -7.71 12.08
CA THR A 108 7.13 -6.72 11.05
C THR A 108 7.03 -7.41 9.69
N LYS A 109 5.83 -7.41 9.12
CA LYS A 109 5.51 -8.09 7.87
C LYS A 109 5.47 -7.16 6.66
N ALA A 110 5.10 -5.90 6.87
CA ALA A 110 4.96 -4.92 5.80
C ALA A 110 5.08 -3.48 6.33
N ILE A 111 5.30 -2.54 5.41
CA ILE A 111 5.18 -1.11 5.63
C ILE A 111 4.19 -0.50 4.62
N VAL A 112 3.27 0.32 5.11
CA VAL A 112 2.31 1.08 4.30
C VAL A 112 2.91 2.45 3.99
N ILE A 113 2.85 2.85 2.72
CA ILE A 113 3.27 4.16 2.23
C ILE A 113 2.07 4.84 1.55
N ILE A 114 1.68 6.00 2.05
CA ILE A 114 0.58 6.81 1.50
C ILE A 114 1.21 8.07 0.88
N ASN A 115 1.32 8.11 -0.45
CA ASN A 115 1.96 9.20 -1.19
C ASN A 115 1.21 9.49 -2.51
N PRO A 116 0.65 10.69 -2.73
CA PRO A 116 0.56 11.80 -1.77
C PRO A 116 -0.19 11.41 -0.49
N ASN A 117 0.25 11.95 0.64
CA ASN A 117 -0.30 11.57 1.95
C ASN A 117 -1.70 12.18 2.14
N ASN A 118 -2.61 11.37 2.67
CA ASN A 118 -3.86 11.80 3.28
C ASN A 118 -3.75 11.45 4.78
N PRO A 119 -3.86 12.40 5.71
CA PRO A 119 -4.46 13.74 5.58
C PRO A 119 -3.50 14.91 5.35
N THR A 120 -2.18 14.71 5.36
CA THR A 120 -1.23 15.84 5.43
C THR A 120 -1.00 16.56 4.11
N GLY A 121 -1.33 15.92 2.98
CA GLY A 121 -1.03 16.43 1.64
C GLY A 121 0.44 16.34 1.24
N ALA A 122 1.30 15.74 2.06
CA ALA A 122 2.72 15.62 1.78
C ALA A 122 3.00 14.80 0.52
N VAL A 123 4.03 15.20 -0.22
CA VAL A 123 4.55 14.49 -1.39
C VAL A 123 5.99 14.11 -1.10
N TYR A 124 6.25 12.81 -0.95
CA TYR A 124 7.56 12.33 -0.53
C TYR A 124 8.60 12.50 -1.64
N SER A 125 9.81 12.90 -1.26
CA SER A 125 10.95 12.98 -2.17
C SER A 125 11.38 11.58 -2.64
N LYS A 126 12.09 11.53 -3.78
CA LYS A 126 12.61 10.27 -4.30
C LYS A 126 13.65 9.67 -3.35
N GLU A 127 14.48 10.52 -2.76
CA GLU A 127 15.55 10.15 -1.83
C GLU A 127 14.97 9.47 -0.59
N LEU A 128 13.91 10.05 0.00
CA LEU A 128 13.21 9.45 1.13
C LEU A 128 12.59 8.09 0.76
N LEU A 129 11.95 7.99 -0.41
CA LEU A 129 11.39 6.72 -0.89
C LEU A 129 12.48 5.66 -1.09
N GLN A 130 13.68 6.05 -1.52
CA GLN A 130 14.81 5.14 -1.67
C GLN A 130 15.32 4.64 -0.32
N GLU A 131 15.35 5.49 0.72
CA GLU A 131 15.69 5.06 2.08
C GLU A 131 14.68 4.04 2.63
N ILE A 132 13.39 4.28 2.41
CA ILE A 132 12.32 3.34 2.81
C ILE A 132 12.47 2.00 2.08
N VAL A 133 12.76 2.02 0.77
CA VAL A 133 13.02 0.82 -0.02
C VAL A 133 14.23 0.05 0.51
N GLU A 134 15.28 0.74 0.95
CA GLU A 134 16.46 0.09 1.51
C GLU A 134 16.16 -0.56 2.86
N ILE A 135 15.39 0.10 3.73
CA ILE A 135 14.92 -0.51 4.99
C ILE A 135 14.09 -1.77 4.71
N ALA A 136 13.15 -1.70 3.77
CA ALA A 136 12.31 -2.83 3.40
C ALA A 136 13.09 -3.99 2.73
N ARG A 137 14.27 -3.72 2.16
CA ARG A 137 15.14 -4.76 1.57
C ARG A 137 15.94 -5.52 2.61
N GLN A 138 16.32 -4.85 3.70
CA GLN A 138 17.22 -5.39 4.72
C GLN A 138 16.52 -6.25 5.79
N ASN A 139 15.19 -6.25 5.81
CA ASN A 139 14.35 -6.92 6.80
C ASN A 139 13.34 -7.84 6.11
#